data_AF-A0A6C1NT85-F1
#
_entry.id   AF-A0A6C1NT85-F1
#
_cell.length_a   1.000
_cell.length_b   1.000
_cell.length_c   1.000
_cell.angle_alpha   90.00
_cell.angle_beta   90.00
_cell.angle_gamma   90.00
#
_symmetry.space_group_name_H-M   'P 1'
#
loop_
_entity.id
_entity.type
_entity.pdbx_description
1 polymer ?
#
loop_
_entity_poly.entity_id
_entity_poly.type
_entity_poly.pdbx_seq_one_letter_code
_entity_poly.pdbx_strand_id
1 'polypeptide(L)'
;MLRARTRLVQAAALLAAAPFLSPDASALPAEGTRGEGPVSADHRAPPPGAPCTATVEGLLEEARTLAGRDEPEAAAALLVQALLMCPDHPDALADLAGLRILQGELTEGEALASRLVEVRPQAPHAWELLALARFLQDDAHGALRAWNQAGRPRVRDVAIQLLDPLGAREATVGTPPLPPGGLAPGQVLTVEGLIRGERRLAALPAADRARLGYRMVPGGEAAVEGTVVLGGGNPFTRADLVGHGLRLAVRRIHVVSADPLGRLERWDLTASMDGSLRRAAFALAHPAPGNHGAWRWGVEYHAGRYWSGEAESPVRERRAGVRWSHTDWVTSTVKGSLDGRLDLRPGRGTFAGVGTAWTFLPVTPRGALGARATGWVRVGGNDTGDPERLHGRAEVRGVFHAVRPRTRRPDQEGHRAGQGRRAVGLDLRGGAVLISGGSPPDLAPRIGSGGNTDILMRARSDLDSGGVVRPPLPGHAWVHGGVEALVPALALGPVELGVAVFADGAGVVSHGSLPSAGGRKGALHLGAGVRGRLPWMDGTLRADWAIDPSPGTSTFSVAWVRVHGLHRLSAH
;
A
#
# COMPACT_ATOMS: atom_id res chain seq x y z
N MET A 1 -10.11 -25.90 -4.46
CA MET A 1 -10.91 -26.94 -3.79
C MET A 1 -10.46 -27.22 -2.35
N LEU A 2 -9.17 -27.51 -2.06
CA LEU A 2 -8.72 -27.80 -0.68
C LEU A 2 -9.02 -26.65 0.32
N ARG A 3 -8.70 -25.40 -0.05
CA ARG A 3 -8.99 -24.20 0.78
C ARG A 3 -10.49 -23.98 1.04
N ALA A 4 -11.35 -24.29 0.07
CA ALA A 4 -12.80 -24.13 0.21
C ALA A 4 -13.37 -25.15 1.20
N ARG A 5 -12.91 -26.41 1.14
CA ARG A 5 -13.27 -27.44 2.12
C ARG A 5 -12.79 -27.11 3.53
N THR A 6 -11.55 -26.62 3.68
CA THR A 6 -11.03 -26.21 5.00
C THR A 6 -11.85 -25.07 5.61
N ARG A 7 -12.30 -24.11 4.80
CA ARG A 7 -13.14 -22.99 5.27
C ARG A 7 -14.57 -23.40 5.60
N LEU A 8 -15.17 -24.31 4.83
CA LEU A 8 -16.49 -24.88 5.16
C LEU A 8 -16.47 -25.62 6.49
N VAL A 9 -15.43 -26.41 6.77
CA VAL A 9 -15.25 -27.08 8.07
C VAL A 9 -15.06 -26.07 9.20
N GLN A 10 -14.31 -24.99 8.98
CA GLN A 10 -14.18 -23.90 9.96
C GLN A 10 -15.49 -23.14 10.17
N ALA A 11 -16.29 -22.91 9.12
CA ALA A 11 -17.60 -22.27 9.21
C ALA A 11 -18.58 -23.12 10.01
N ALA A 12 -18.63 -24.43 9.74
CA ALA A 12 -19.43 -25.37 10.51
C ALA A 12 -19.02 -25.37 11.99
N ALA A 13 -17.72 -25.32 12.29
CA ALA A 13 -17.22 -25.21 13.67
C ALA A 13 -17.55 -23.85 14.34
N LEU A 14 -17.56 -22.74 13.58
CA LEU A 14 -17.93 -21.42 14.09
C LEU A 14 -19.43 -21.28 14.32
N LEU A 15 -20.26 -21.84 13.42
CA LEU A 15 -21.71 -21.90 13.57
C LEU A 15 -22.10 -22.86 14.68
N ALA A 16 -21.43 -23.99 14.84
CA ALA A 16 -21.66 -24.92 15.96
C ALA A 16 -21.18 -24.39 17.33
N ALA A 17 -20.26 -23.42 17.33
CA ALA A 17 -19.78 -22.75 18.55
C ALA A 17 -20.50 -21.42 18.84
N ALA A 18 -21.24 -20.88 17.86
CA ALA A 18 -22.26 -19.88 18.14
C ALA A 18 -23.42 -20.60 18.82
N PRO A 19 -23.99 -20.07 19.92
CA PRO A 19 -25.20 -20.63 20.49
C PRO A 19 -26.33 -20.47 19.47
N PHE A 20 -26.48 -21.43 18.56
CA PHE A 20 -27.78 -21.69 17.99
C PHE A 20 -28.68 -22.07 19.16
N LEU A 21 -29.79 -21.32 19.26
CA LEU A 21 -30.75 -21.26 20.37
C LEU A 21 -30.29 -20.38 21.54
N SER A 22 -30.70 -19.12 21.46
CA SER A 22 -30.85 -18.25 22.63
C SER A 22 -31.69 -18.98 23.69
N PRO A 23 -31.22 -19.18 24.95
CA PRO A 23 -32.09 -19.54 26.06
C PRO A 23 -32.68 -18.31 26.77
N ASP A 24 -32.31 -17.08 26.40
CA ASP A 24 -32.77 -15.87 27.08
C ASP A 24 -34.03 -15.29 26.43
N ALA A 25 -35.12 -16.05 26.51
CA ALA A 25 -36.47 -15.53 26.37
C ALA A 25 -37.44 -16.41 27.17
N SER A 26 -37.46 -16.27 28.50
CA SER A 26 -38.67 -16.30 29.36
C SER A 26 -38.33 -16.63 30.82
N ALA A 27 -38.49 -15.65 31.70
CA ALA A 27 -38.71 -15.90 33.12
C ALA A 27 -39.88 -15.04 33.60
N LEU A 28 -41.11 -15.52 33.37
CA LEU A 28 -42.29 -15.25 34.18
C LEU A 28 -43.15 -16.52 34.25
N PRO A 29 -43.73 -16.87 35.42
CA PRO A 29 -44.42 -18.13 35.62
C PRO A 29 -45.94 -17.99 35.41
N ALA A 30 -46.59 -19.05 34.93
CA ALA A 30 -47.95 -19.41 35.33
C ALA A 30 -48.31 -20.85 34.92
N GLU A 31 -49.00 -21.51 35.84
CA GLU A 31 -49.59 -22.85 35.78
C GLU A 31 -50.61 -23.03 34.65
N GLY A 32 -50.92 -24.30 34.33
CA GLY A 32 -52.31 -24.67 34.06
C GLY A 32 -52.61 -25.55 32.85
N THR A 33 -52.66 -26.85 33.13
CA THR A 33 -53.60 -27.86 32.60
C THR A 33 -53.50 -28.41 31.16
N ARG A 34 -53.57 -29.75 31.14
CA ARG A 34 -53.61 -30.69 30.01
C ARG A 34 -54.87 -30.56 29.15
N GLY A 35 -54.71 -30.88 27.87
CA GLY A 35 -55.77 -31.36 26.99
C GLY A 35 -55.19 -31.87 25.67
N GLU A 36 -54.97 -33.18 25.54
CA GLU A 36 -54.62 -33.84 24.28
C GLU A 36 -55.88 -34.02 23.42
N GLY A 37 -55.81 -33.59 22.17
CA GLY A 37 -56.74 -33.93 21.10
C GLY A 37 -56.00 -33.96 19.75
N PRO A 38 -56.35 -34.86 18.82
CA PRO A 38 -55.61 -35.03 17.58
C PRO A 38 -55.89 -33.89 16.59
N VAL A 39 -54.85 -33.15 16.22
CA VAL A 39 -54.94 -32.06 15.24
C VAL A 39 -54.89 -32.64 13.83
N SER A 40 -56.02 -32.56 13.14
CA SER A 40 -56.14 -32.73 11.70
C SER A 40 -55.59 -31.48 11.01
N ALA A 41 -54.62 -31.66 10.11
CA ALA A 41 -53.97 -30.58 9.37
C ALA A 41 -54.89 -30.06 8.26
N ASP A 42 -55.74 -29.09 8.59
CA ASP A 42 -56.47 -28.28 7.61
C ASP A 42 -55.70 -26.97 7.39
N HIS A 43 -55.00 -26.86 6.26
CA HIS A 43 -54.25 -25.66 5.86
C HIS A 43 -55.22 -24.55 5.42
N ARG A 44 -55.91 -23.93 6.37
CA ARG A 44 -56.65 -22.69 6.11
C ARG A 44 -55.73 -21.49 6.18
N ALA A 45 -55.72 -20.69 5.12
CA ALA A 45 -55.07 -19.39 5.09
C ALA A 45 -55.57 -18.52 6.28
N PRO A 46 -54.66 -17.87 7.02
CA PRO A 46 -55.03 -17.11 8.20
C PRO A 46 -55.90 -15.88 7.85
N PRO A 47 -56.79 -15.46 8.76
CA PRO A 47 -57.65 -14.30 8.55
C PRO A 47 -56.82 -13.01 8.41
N PRO A 48 -57.21 -12.09 7.51
CA PRO A 48 -56.51 -10.82 7.32
C PRO A 48 -56.64 -9.97 8.60
N GLY A 49 -55.51 -9.74 9.28
CA GLY A 49 -55.41 -8.91 10.48
C GLY A 49 -54.87 -9.60 11.74
N ALA A 50 -54.56 -10.90 11.70
CA ALA A 50 -53.78 -11.52 12.77
C ALA A 50 -52.37 -10.90 12.83
N PRO A 51 -51.82 -10.59 14.02
CA PRO A 51 -50.44 -10.14 14.13
C PRO A 51 -49.54 -11.18 13.46
N CYS A 52 -48.63 -10.70 12.61
CA CYS A 52 -47.72 -11.50 11.78
C CYS A 52 -46.93 -12.58 12.57
N THR A 53 -46.91 -12.52 13.90
CA THR A 53 -46.00 -13.25 14.78
C THR A 53 -46.46 -14.69 15.07
N ALA A 54 -47.70 -14.92 15.51
CA ALA A 54 -48.09 -16.22 16.09
C ALA A 54 -48.12 -17.38 15.08
N THR A 55 -48.47 -17.11 13.81
CA THR A 55 -48.46 -18.14 12.75
C THR A 55 -47.05 -18.41 12.22
N VAL A 56 -46.17 -17.41 12.25
CA VAL A 56 -44.78 -17.56 11.81
C VAL A 56 -43.96 -18.34 12.84
N GLU A 57 -44.20 -18.15 14.14
CA GLU A 57 -43.50 -18.88 15.21
C GLU A 57 -43.57 -20.40 15.06
N GLY A 58 -44.75 -20.94 14.70
CA GLY A 58 -44.92 -22.38 14.44
C GLY A 58 -44.09 -22.88 13.25
N LEU A 59 -44.04 -22.10 12.16
CA LEU A 59 -43.22 -22.42 10.99
C LEU A 59 -41.72 -22.37 11.31
N LEU A 60 -41.28 -21.44 12.16
CA LEU A 60 -39.89 -21.32 12.59
C LEU A 60 -39.45 -22.53 13.41
N GLU A 61 -40.27 -22.96 14.37
CA GLU A 61 -39.94 -24.10 15.23
C GLU A 61 -39.88 -25.42 14.43
N GLU A 62 -40.81 -25.60 13.49
CA GLU A 62 -40.79 -26.74 12.58
C GLU A 62 -39.56 -26.70 11.65
N ALA A 63 -39.24 -25.52 11.09
CA ALA A 63 -38.05 -25.36 10.27
C ALA A 63 -36.75 -25.70 11.03
N ARG A 64 -36.62 -25.26 12.29
CA ARG A 64 -35.47 -25.60 13.15
C ARG A 64 -35.39 -27.09 13.45
N THR A 65 -36.54 -27.72 13.69
CA THR A 65 -36.64 -29.17 13.89
C THR A 65 -36.16 -29.94 12.65
N LEU A 66 -36.59 -29.52 11.46
CA LEU A 66 -36.17 -30.12 10.18
C LEU A 66 -34.68 -29.91 9.92
N ALA A 67 -34.15 -28.71 10.19
CA ALA A 67 -32.72 -28.43 10.07
C ALA A 67 -31.90 -29.33 11.01
N GLY A 68 -32.37 -29.58 12.23
CA GLY A 68 -31.74 -30.51 13.18
C GLY A 68 -31.76 -31.99 12.76
N ARG A 69 -32.64 -32.36 11.82
CA ARG A 69 -32.74 -33.70 11.22
C ARG A 69 -31.92 -33.85 9.92
N ASP A 70 -31.09 -32.86 9.58
CA ASP A 70 -30.34 -32.81 8.32
C ASP A 70 -31.26 -32.76 7.08
N GLU A 71 -32.42 -32.10 7.21
CA GLU A 71 -33.36 -31.82 6.11
C GLU A 71 -33.38 -30.31 5.74
N PRO A 72 -32.25 -29.74 5.28
CA PRO A 72 -32.10 -28.30 5.10
C PRO A 72 -33.03 -27.71 4.01
N GLU A 73 -33.39 -28.47 2.98
CA GLU A 73 -34.30 -27.98 1.94
C GLU A 73 -35.74 -27.82 2.44
N ALA A 74 -36.21 -28.75 3.27
CA ALA A 74 -37.54 -28.70 3.86
C ALA A 74 -37.64 -27.53 4.86
N ALA A 75 -36.59 -27.35 5.69
CA ALA A 75 -36.47 -26.19 6.57
C ALA A 75 -36.48 -24.86 5.78
N ALA A 76 -35.72 -24.78 4.69
CA ALA A 76 -35.66 -23.58 3.85
C ALA A 76 -37.03 -23.24 3.25
N ALA A 77 -37.79 -24.24 2.79
CA ALA A 77 -39.13 -24.04 2.24
C ALA A 77 -40.10 -23.41 3.26
N LEU A 78 -40.09 -23.89 4.51
CA LEU A 78 -40.90 -23.32 5.58
C LEU A 78 -40.48 -21.89 5.94
N LEU A 79 -39.18 -21.61 5.95
CA LEU A 79 -38.66 -20.26 6.20
C LEU A 79 -39.02 -19.26 5.09
N VAL A 80 -39.01 -19.70 3.83
CA VAL A 80 -39.49 -18.89 2.70
C VAL A 80 -40.99 -18.63 2.84
N GLN A 81 -41.78 -19.64 3.24
CA GLN A 81 -43.21 -19.45 3.51
C GLN A 81 -43.45 -18.44 4.63
N ALA A 82 -42.68 -18.51 5.72
CA ALA A 82 -42.73 -17.53 6.80
C ALA A 82 -42.42 -16.10 6.30
N LEU A 83 -41.41 -15.92 5.43
CA LEU A 83 -41.08 -14.62 4.85
C LEU A 83 -42.09 -14.14 3.80
N LEU A 84 -42.84 -15.03 3.14
CA LEU A 84 -43.97 -14.62 2.28
C LEU A 84 -45.11 -14.03 3.12
N MET A 85 -45.33 -14.55 4.33
CA MET A 85 -46.33 -14.03 5.27
C MET A 85 -45.83 -12.74 5.93
N CYS A 86 -44.56 -12.70 6.33
CA CYS A 86 -43.96 -11.61 7.09
C CYS A 86 -42.55 -11.30 6.54
N PRO A 87 -42.44 -10.45 5.49
CA PRO A 87 -41.19 -10.25 4.74
C PRO A 87 -39.98 -9.84 5.58
N ASP A 88 -40.20 -9.11 6.67
CA ASP A 88 -39.14 -8.56 7.53
C ASP A 88 -39.12 -9.21 8.92
N HIS A 89 -39.63 -10.44 9.06
CA HIS A 89 -39.56 -11.17 10.33
C HIS A 89 -38.09 -11.51 10.67
N PRO A 90 -37.52 -11.00 11.77
CA PRO A 90 -36.09 -11.06 12.02
C PRO A 90 -35.58 -12.50 12.20
N ASP A 91 -36.31 -13.35 12.92
CA ASP A 91 -35.88 -14.73 13.15
C ASP A 91 -35.94 -15.59 11.87
N ALA A 92 -36.93 -15.35 11.00
CA ALA A 92 -37.04 -16.03 9.71
C ALA A 92 -35.90 -15.63 8.78
N LEU A 93 -35.55 -14.33 8.76
CA LEU A 93 -34.38 -13.82 8.03
C LEU A 93 -33.08 -14.42 8.57
N ALA A 94 -32.92 -14.49 9.89
CA ALA A 94 -31.71 -15.04 10.54
C ALA A 94 -31.54 -16.53 10.25
N ASP A 95 -32.59 -17.32 10.46
CA ASP A 95 -32.57 -18.77 10.28
C ASP A 95 -32.36 -19.12 8.79
N LEU A 96 -33.03 -18.42 7.85
CA LEU A 96 -32.83 -18.66 6.43
C LEU A 96 -31.44 -18.22 5.97
N ALA A 97 -30.92 -17.08 6.45
CA ALA A 97 -29.56 -16.65 6.14
C ALA A 97 -28.53 -17.67 6.59
N GLY A 98 -28.64 -18.16 7.83
CA GLY A 98 -27.75 -19.20 8.37
C GLY A 98 -27.80 -20.50 7.55
N LEU A 99 -29.01 -20.93 7.18
CA LEU A 99 -29.21 -22.13 6.37
C LEU A 99 -28.61 -22.01 4.96
N ARG A 100 -28.82 -20.87 4.29
CA ARG A 100 -28.19 -20.59 2.97
C ARG A 100 -26.67 -20.58 3.05
N ILE A 101 -26.10 -20.00 4.10
CA ILE A 101 -24.64 -20.03 4.33
C ILE A 101 -24.14 -21.47 4.48
N LEU A 102 -24.84 -22.31 5.25
CA LEU A 102 -24.51 -23.72 5.44
C LEU A 102 -24.59 -24.54 4.14
N GLN A 103 -25.58 -24.26 3.29
CA GLN A 103 -25.73 -24.85 1.96
C GLN A 103 -24.66 -24.38 0.95
N GLY A 104 -23.88 -23.35 1.28
CA GLY A 104 -22.91 -22.74 0.37
C GLY A 104 -23.49 -21.71 -0.58
N GLU A 105 -24.77 -21.34 -0.42
CA GLU A 105 -25.47 -20.29 -1.16
C GLU A 105 -25.14 -18.91 -0.58
N LEU A 106 -23.84 -18.57 -0.60
CA LEU A 106 -23.28 -17.44 0.15
C LEU A 106 -23.84 -16.09 -0.28
N THR A 107 -24.14 -15.90 -1.55
CA THR A 107 -24.70 -14.64 -2.08
C THR A 107 -26.12 -14.39 -1.58
N GLU A 108 -26.95 -15.44 -1.52
CA GLU A 108 -28.31 -15.34 -0.97
C GLU A 108 -28.26 -15.14 0.55
N GLY A 109 -27.39 -15.89 1.23
CA GLY A 109 -27.14 -15.71 2.66
C GLY A 109 -26.68 -14.29 3.01
N GLU A 110 -25.78 -13.69 2.23
CA GLU A 110 -25.35 -12.29 2.41
C GLU A 110 -26.52 -11.31 2.23
N ALA A 111 -27.37 -11.52 1.21
CA ALA A 111 -28.51 -10.65 0.94
C ALA A 111 -29.53 -10.70 2.10
N LEU A 112 -29.84 -11.89 2.61
CA LEU A 112 -30.74 -12.08 3.76
C LEU A 112 -30.17 -11.49 5.05
N ALA A 113 -28.87 -11.73 5.33
CA ALA A 113 -28.21 -11.16 6.50
C ALA A 113 -28.12 -9.62 6.42
N SER A 114 -27.94 -9.06 5.22
CA SER A 114 -27.97 -7.61 5.00
C SER A 114 -29.35 -7.03 5.31
N ARG A 115 -30.44 -7.67 4.86
CA ARG A 115 -31.82 -7.29 5.22
C ARG A 115 -32.06 -7.38 6.73
N LEU A 116 -31.56 -8.43 7.38
CA LEU A 116 -31.68 -8.57 8.84
C LEU A 116 -31.00 -7.42 9.59
N VAL A 117 -29.82 -6.97 9.14
CA VAL A 117 -29.13 -5.80 9.70
C VAL A 117 -29.94 -4.51 9.51
N GLU A 118 -30.65 -4.36 8.40
CA GLU A 118 -31.54 -3.21 8.17
C GLU A 118 -32.73 -3.21 9.15
N VAL A 119 -33.32 -4.39 9.42
CA VAL A 119 -34.44 -4.55 10.36
C VAL A 119 -33.97 -4.43 11.82
N ARG A 120 -32.80 -4.96 12.16
CA ARG A 120 -32.24 -5.02 13.53
C ARG A 120 -30.79 -4.52 13.57
N PRO A 121 -30.52 -3.23 13.37
CA PRO A 121 -29.14 -2.69 13.29
C PRO A 121 -28.35 -2.80 14.60
N GLN A 122 -29.04 -2.95 15.73
CA GLN A 122 -28.42 -3.08 17.06
C GLN A 122 -28.20 -4.54 17.48
N ALA A 123 -28.67 -5.52 16.70
CA ALA A 123 -28.56 -6.92 17.04
C ALA A 123 -27.18 -7.48 16.62
N PRO A 124 -26.32 -7.92 17.56
CA PRO A 124 -24.98 -8.40 17.22
C PRO A 124 -25.00 -9.63 16.29
N HIS A 125 -25.96 -10.54 16.48
CA HIS A 125 -26.09 -11.76 15.68
C HIS A 125 -26.34 -11.46 14.18
N ALA A 126 -27.06 -10.38 13.87
CA ALA A 126 -27.32 -9.97 12.48
C ALA A 126 -26.01 -9.61 11.77
N TRP A 127 -25.16 -8.85 12.46
CA TRP A 127 -23.83 -8.49 11.99
C TRP A 127 -22.89 -9.69 11.89
N GLU A 128 -22.99 -10.65 12.82
CA GLU A 128 -22.20 -11.88 12.80
C GLU A 128 -22.53 -12.78 11.59
N LEU A 129 -23.82 -12.94 11.24
CA LEU A 129 -24.25 -13.68 10.04
C LEU A 129 -23.74 -13.00 8.76
N LEU A 130 -23.88 -11.66 8.66
CA LEU A 130 -23.37 -10.91 7.52
C LEU A 130 -21.85 -11.04 7.38
N ALA A 131 -21.14 -10.98 8.50
CA ALA A 131 -19.70 -11.13 8.51
C ALA A 131 -19.25 -12.53 8.07
N LEU A 132 -19.95 -13.58 8.53
CA LEU A 132 -19.66 -14.96 8.16
C LEU A 132 -19.87 -15.20 6.65
N ALA A 133 -20.98 -14.73 6.10
CA ALA A 133 -21.26 -14.83 4.65
C ALA A 133 -20.09 -14.22 3.84
N ARG A 134 -19.70 -12.98 4.18
CA ARG A 134 -18.59 -12.27 3.52
C ARG A 134 -17.24 -12.95 3.70
N PHE A 135 -16.98 -13.51 4.87
CA PHE A 135 -15.73 -14.22 5.13
C PHE A 135 -15.60 -15.46 4.23
N LEU A 136 -16.70 -16.19 4.05
CA LEU A 136 -16.73 -17.37 3.19
C LEU A 136 -16.64 -17.02 1.70
N GLN A 137 -17.11 -15.83 1.30
CA GLN A 137 -16.95 -15.26 -0.04
C GLN A 137 -15.54 -14.68 -0.31
N ASP A 138 -14.59 -14.82 0.62
CA ASP A 138 -13.23 -14.25 0.55
C ASP A 138 -13.18 -12.70 0.63
N ASP A 139 -14.26 -12.04 1.07
CA ASP A 139 -14.25 -10.62 1.43
C ASP A 139 -13.86 -10.44 2.92
N ALA A 140 -12.60 -10.75 3.23
CA ALA A 140 -12.07 -10.66 4.60
C ALA A 140 -12.23 -9.26 5.21
N HIS A 141 -12.11 -8.19 4.40
CA HIS A 141 -12.28 -6.83 4.89
C HIS A 141 -13.75 -6.49 5.15
N GLY A 142 -14.67 -6.91 4.30
CA GLY A 142 -16.11 -6.74 4.52
C GLY A 142 -16.62 -7.55 5.71
N ALA A 143 -16.07 -8.75 5.90
CA ALA A 143 -16.33 -9.58 7.07
C ALA A 143 -15.92 -8.88 8.37
N LEU A 144 -14.67 -8.40 8.47
CA LEU A 144 -14.22 -7.67 9.65
C LEU A 144 -15.03 -6.39 9.90
N ARG A 145 -15.39 -5.63 8.85
CA ARG A 145 -16.27 -4.46 9.03
C ARG A 145 -17.59 -4.82 9.69
N ALA A 146 -18.21 -5.94 9.29
CA ALA A 146 -19.45 -6.41 9.88
C ALA A 146 -19.23 -6.93 11.32
N TRP A 147 -18.25 -7.80 11.57
CA TRP A 147 -17.95 -8.27 12.94
C TRP A 147 -17.58 -7.15 13.91
N ASN A 148 -16.91 -6.08 13.43
CA ASN A 148 -16.55 -4.95 14.28
C ASN A 148 -17.78 -4.20 14.81
N GLN A 149 -18.93 -4.25 14.12
CA GLN A 149 -20.19 -3.72 14.66
C GLN A 149 -20.70 -4.53 15.86
N ALA A 150 -20.36 -5.82 15.92
CA ALA A 150 -20.60 -6.71 17.05
C ALA A 150 -19.47 -6.71 18.10
N GLY A 151 -18.45 -5.85 17.96
CA GLY A 151 -17.29 -5.81 18.87
C GLY A 151 -16.36 -7.04 18.78
N ARG A 152 -16.38 -7.73 17.62
CA ARG A 152 -15.62 -8.96 17.33
C ARG A 152 -14.82 -8.83 16.02
N PRO A 153 -13.98 -9.81 15.67
CA PRO A 153 -13.41 -10.82 16.57
C PRO A 153 -12.33 -10.22 17.47
N ARG A 154 -12.08 -10.83 18.62
CA ARG A 154 -10.90 -10.49 19.44
C ARG A 154 -9.69 -11.28 18.97
N VAL A 155 -8.53 -10.65 18.92
CA VAL A 155 -7.27 -11.31 18.57
C VAL A 155 -6.94 -12.31 19.68
N ARG A 156 -6.77 -13.59 19.34
CA ARG A 156 -6.31 -14.61 20.29
C ARG A 156 -4.80 -14.67 20.31
N ASP A 157 -4.22 -14.90 19.13
CA ASP A 157 -2.80 -15.07 18.90
C ASP A 157 -2.39 -14.39 17.60
N VAL A 158 -1.10 -14.05 17.51
CA VAL A 158 -0.51 -13.56 16.28
C VAL A 158 0.75 -14.35 15.98
N ALA A 159 0.76 -15.04 14.84
CA ALA A 159 1.89 -15.82 14.37
C ALA A 159 2.46 -15.18 13.11
N ILE A 160 3.73 -14.80 13.11
CA ILE A 160 4.42 -14.26 11.93
C ILE A 160 5.53 -15.22 11.54
N GLN A 161 5.46 -15.72 10.31
CA GLN A 161 6.50 -16.55 9.70
C GLN A 161 7.46 -15.70 8.87
N LEU A 162 8.75 -15.86 9.10
CA LEU A 162 9.81 -15.27 8.31
C LEU A 162 10.30 -16.29 7.28
N LEU A 163 10.26 -15.92 6.01
CA LEU A 163 10.62 -16.78 4.89
C LEU A 163 11.84 -16.22 4.16
N ASP A 164 12.73 -17.11 3.73
CA ASP A 164 13.83 -16.75 2.84
C ASP A 164 13.33 -16.24 1.47
N PRO A 165 14.19 -15.62 0.63
CA PRO A 165 13.77 -15.10 -0.68
C PRO A 165 13.14 -16.14 -1.62
N LEU A 166 13.44 -17.43 -1.41
CA LEU A 166 12.90 -18.54 -2.18
C LEU A 166 11.57 -19.07 -1.59
N GLY A 167 11.18 -18.61 -0.40
CA GLY A 167 10.00 -19.08 0.32
C GLY A 167 10.12 -20.51 0.85
N ALA A 168 11.33 -21.08 0.88
CA ALA A 168 11.55 -22.52 1.09
C ALA A 168 11.90 -22.88 2.53
N ARG A 169 12.38 -21.93 3.33
CA ARG A 169 12.83 -22.17 4.71
C ARG A 169 12.32 -21.08 5.65
N GLU A 170 11.87 -21.51 6.83
CA GLU A 170 11.71 -20.60 7.97
C GLU A 170 13.08 -20.03 8.31
N ALA A 171 13.19 -18.70 8.26
CA ALA A 171 14.40 -18.03 8.71
C ALA A 171 14.54 -18.23 10.23
N THR A 172 15.73 -18.65 10.68
CA THR A 172 16.07 -18.83 12.12
C THR A 172 16.25 -17.47 12.82
N VAL A 173 15.28 -16.58 12.65
CA VAL A 173 15.28 -15.24 13.23
C VAL A 173 14.19 -15.21 14.29
N GLY A 174 14.49 -14.64 15.46
CA GLY A 174 13.52 -14.49 16.54
C GLY A 174 12.24 -13.83 16.03
N THR A 175 11.10 -14.22 16.60
CA THR A 175 9.78 -13.72 16.19
C THR A 175 9.82 -12.21 16.02
N PRO A 176 9.56 -11.68 14.80
CA PRO A 176 9.64 -10.25 14.56
C PRO A 176 8.70 -9.58 15.55
N PRO A 177 9.19 -8.57 16.26
CA PRO A 177 8.48 -8.15 17.45
C PRO A 177 7.23 -7.39 16.97
N LEU A 178 6.07 -7.88 17.43
CA LEU A 178 4.77 -7.51 16.90
C LEU A 178 4.52 -6.01 17.09
N PRO A 179 4.00 -5.30 16.07
CA PRO A 179 3.74 -3.88 16.18
C PRO A 179 2.54 -3.63 17.10
N PRO A 180 2.67 -2.85 18.19
CA PRO A 180 1.53 -2.40 18.97
C PRO A 180 0.66 -1.47 18.11
N GLY A 181 -0.63 -1.81 17.94
CA GLY A 181 -1.51 -1.06 17.05
C GLY A 181 -2.77 -1.80 16.60
N GLY A 182 -3.43 -2.52 17.51
CA GLY A 182 -4.70 -3.22 17.24
C GLY A 182 -4.57 -4.71 16.94
N LEU A 183 -3.37 -5.28 17.08
CA LEU A 183 -3.11 -6.72 16.91
C LEU A 183 -2.61 -7.38 18.20
N ALA A 184 -2.85 -6.78 19.36
CA ALA A 184 -2.50 -7.42 20.63
C ALA A 184 -3.58 -8.44 21.02
N PRO A 185 -3.20 -9.59 21.62
CA PRO A 185 -4.17 -10.53 22.19
C PRO A 185 -5.21 -9.83 23.08
N GLY A 186 -6.47 -10.23 22.94
CA GLY A 186 -7.63 -9.68 23.63
C GLY A 186 -8.25 -8.42 23.00
N GLN A 187 -7.55 -7.73 22.10
CA GLN A 187 -8.08 -6.55 21.40
C GLN A 187 -9.02 -6.93 20.26
N VAL A 188 -10.01 -6.10 19.96
CA VAL A 188 -10.86 -6.28 18.78
C VAL A 188 -10.02 -6.07 17.51
N LEU A 189 -9.98 -7.07 16.65
CA LEU A 189 -9.30 -7.01 15.36
C LEU A 189 -10.10 -6.12 14.42
N THR A 190 -9.58 -4.93 14.11
CA THR A 190 -10.22 -4.02 13.15
C THR A 190 -9.59 -4.12 11.77
N VAL A 191 -10.34 -3.71 10.73
CA VAL A 191 -9.79 -3.58 9.36
C VAL A 191 -8.58 -2.65 9.33
N GLU A 192 -8.65 -1.53 10.04
CA GLU A 192 -7.53 -0.60 10.14
C GLU A 192 -6.32 -1.21 10.84
N GLY A 193 -6.54 -1.97 11.92
CA GLY A 193 -5.50 -2.70 12.64
C GLY A 193 -4.80 -3.74 11.75
N LEU A 194 -5.58 -4.52 10.99
CA LEU A 194 -5.05 -5.51 10.05
C LEU A 194 -4.22 -4.85 8.94
N ILE A 195 -4.77 -3.83 8.25
CA ILE A 195 -4.06 -3.11 7.17
C ILE A 195 -2.81 -2.42 7.70
N ARG A 196 -2.89 -1.77 8.86
CA ARG A 196 -1.72 -1.11 9.48
C ARG A 196 -0.66 -2.13 9.88
N GLY A 197 -1.06 -3.27 10.42
CA GLY A 197 -0.16 -4.37 10.76
C GLY A 197 0.59 -4.89 9.54
N GLU A 198 -0.14 -5.21 8.46
CA GLU A 198 0.45 -5.63 7.19
C GLU A 198 1.44 -4.59 6.65
N ARG A 199 1.05 -3.32 6.65
CA ARG A 199 1.89 -2.21 6.18
C ARG A 199 3.15 -2.02 7.02
N ARG A 200 3.08 -2.27 8.33
CA ARG A 200 4.26 -2.24 9.22
C ARG A 200 5.17 -3.44 8.97
N LEU A 201 4.63 -4.63 8.76
CA LEU A 201 5.42 -5.80 8.36
C LEU A 201 6.11 -5.57 7.02
N ALA A 202 5.41 -4.99 6.05
CA ALA A 202 5.98 -4.60 4.75
C ALA A 202 7.00 -3.45 4.85
N ALA A 203 6.98 -2.69 5.96
CA ALA A 203 7.93 -1.62 6.21
C ALA A 203 9.17 -2.09 7.00
N LEU A 204 9.24 -3.37 7.41
CA LEU A 204 10.45 -3.93 7.99
C LEU A 204 11.61 -3.79 7.00
N PRO A 205 12.82 -3.34 7.42
CA PRO A 205 13.89 -3.02 6.49
C PRO A 205 14.30 -4.20 5.59
N ALA A 206 14.38 -5.40 6.16
CA ALA A 206 14.72 -6.62 5.42
C ALA A 206 13.56 -7.22 4.62
N ALA A 207 12.31 -6.77 4.80
CA ALA A 207 11.17 -7.32 4.08
C ALA A 207 11.21 -6.94 2.59
N ASP A 208 11.08 -7.94 1.72
CA ASP A 208 10.75 -7.75 0.32
C ASP A 208 9.23 -7.70 0.13
N ARG A 209 8.54 -8.67 0.75
CA ARG A 209 7.09 -8.80 0.72
C ARG A 209 6.58 -9.18 2.11
N ALA A 210 5.42 -8.67 2.47
CA ALA A 210 4.71 -9.10 3.66
C ALA A 210 3.23 -9.27 3.34
N ARG A 211 2.58 -10.21 4.02
CA ARG A 211 1.14 -10.40 4.00
C ARG A 211 0.66 -10.65 5.40
N LEU A 212 -0.51 -10.15 5.72
CA LEU A 212 -1.20 -10.42 6.97
C LEU A 212 -2.63 -10.85 6.66
N GLY A 213 -3.06 -11.93 7.29
CA GLY A 213 -4.43 -12.41 7.23
C GLY A 213 -4.90 -12.83 8.62
N TYR A 214 -6.13 -13.29 8.71
CA TYR A 214 -6.64 -13.88 9.94
C TYR A 214 -7.47 -15.12 9.62
N ARG A 215 -7.48 -16.05 10.56
CA ARG A 215 -8.43 -17.15 10.61
C ARG A 215 -9.33 -16.97 11.81
N MET A 216 -10.59 -17.32 11.65
CA MET A 216 -11.52 -17.41 12.78
C MET A 216 -11.26 -18.70 13.55
N VAL A 217 -11.29 -18.62 14.88
CA VAL A 217 -11.16 -19.78 15.78
C VAL A 217 -12.43 -19.92 16.63
N PRO A 218 -12.71 -21.13 17.17
CA PRO A 218 -13.86 -21.33 18.05
C PRO A 218 -13.90 -20.30 19.19
N GLY A 219 -15.09 -19.82 19.54
CA GLY A 219 -15.30 -18.77 20.55
C GLY A 219 -15.43 -17.34 19.99
N GLY A 220 -15.40 -17.17 18.67
CA GLY A 220 -15.55 -15.86 18.02
C GLY A 220 -14.29 -14.99 18.16
N GLU A 221 -13.14 -15.63 18.35
CA GLU A 221 -11.83 -15.00 18.31
C GLU A 221 -11.18 -15.17 16.93
N ALA A 222 -10.12 -14.42 16.66
CA ALA A 222 -9.33 -14.53 15.44
C ALA A 222 -7.86 -14.78 15.77
N ALA A 223 -7.27 -15.78 15.12
CA ALA A 223 -5.82 -15.95 15.08
C ALA A 223 -5.28 -15.19 13.85
N VAL A 224 -4.36 -14.27 14.08
CA VAL A 224 -3.77 -13.45 13.02
C VAL A 224 -2.49 -14.09 12.53
N GLU A 225 -2.34 -14.21 11.22
CA GLU A 225 -1.20 -14.88 10.59
C GLU A 225 -0.51 -13.96 9.62
N GLY A 226 0.79 -13.79 9.80
CA GLY A 226 1.65 -13.02 8.93
C GLY A 226 2.67 -13.91 8.22
N THR A 227 3.00 -13.54 7.00
CA THR A 227 4.20 -14.04 6.31
C THR A 227 5.03 -12.86 5.87
N VAL A 228 6.33 -12.91 6.12
CA VAL A 228 7.29 -11.91 5.64
C VAL A 228 8.37 -12.62 4.86
N VAL A 229 8.45 -12.33 3.57
CA VAL A 229 9.52 -12.79 2.70
C VAL A 229 10.66 -11.78 2.78
N LEU A 230 11.82 -12.24 3.24
CA LEU A 230 13.02 -11.41 3.35
C LEU A 230 13.65 -11.20 1.97
N GLY A 231 14.29 -10.04 1.78
CA GLY A 231 15.09 -9.75 0.59
C GLY A 231 16.36 -10.61 0.52
N GLY A 232 17.02 -10.60 -0.65
CA GLY A 232 18.27 -11.32 -0.85
C GLY A 232 19.38 -10.85 0.10
N GLY A 233 19.96 -11.78 0.87
CA GLY A 233 21.08 -11.51 1.78
C GLY A 233 22.44 -11.39 1.08
N ASN A 234 22.62 -12.07 -0.07
CA ASN A 234 23.83 -11.97 -0.87
C ASN A 234 23.57 -11.13 -2.13
N PRO A 235 24.18 -9.94 -2.27
CA PRO A 235 23.95 -9.05 -3.40
C PRO A 235 24.84 -9.34 -4.63
N PHE A 236 25.52 -10.48 -4.63
CA PHE A 236 26.50 -10.88 -5.65
C PHE A 236 26.12 -12.20 -6.33
N THR A 237 24.82 -12.49 -6.46
CA THR A 237 24.40 -13.61 -7.31
C THR A 237 24.76 -13.32 -8.77
N ARG A 238 24.80 -14.36 -9.63
CA ARG A 238 25.05 -14.16 -11.08
C ARG A 238 24.06 -13.17 -11.70
N ALA A 239 22.81 -13.21 -11.29
CA ALA A 239 21.77 -12.29 -11.75
C ALA A 239 22.02 -10.85 -11.27
N ASP A 240 22.48 -10.67 -10.03
CA ASP A 240 22.86 -9.35 -9.50
C ASP A 240 24.06 -8.76 -10.22
N LEU A 241 25.09 -9.57 -10.51
CA LEU A 241 26.28 -9.11 -11.23
C LEU A 241 25.93 -8.55 -12.61
N VAL A 242 25.02 -9.20 -13.36
CA VAL A 242 24.50 -8.66 -14.62
C VAL A 242 23.81 -7.32 -14.40
N GLY A 243 23.00 -7.23 -13.35
CA GLY A 243 22.31 -5.99 -12.99
C GLY A 243 23.25 -4.84 -12.59
N HIS A 244 24.29 -5.13 -11.81
CA HIS A 244 25.34 -4.18 -11.48
C HIS A 244 26.08 -3.72 -12.74
N GLY A 245 26.37 -4.63 -13.69
CA GLY A 245 26.96 -4.29 -14.99
C GLY A 245 26.10 -3.32 -15.80
N LEU A 246 24.79 -3.57 -15.89
CA LEU A 246 23.86 -2.66 -16.56
C LEU A 246 23.78 -1.27 -15.90
N ARG A 247 23.83 -1.22 -14.57
CA ARG A 247 23.87 0.07 -13.83
C ARG A 247 25.20 0.79 -14.03
N LEU A 248 26.31 0.06 -14.07
CA LEU A 248 27.64 0.63 -14.35
C LEU A 248 27.71 1.25 -15.75
N ALA A 249 27.02 0.66 -16.74
CA ALA A 249 26.90 1.24 -18.08
C ALA A 249 26.25 2.64 -18.07
N VAL A 250 25.35 2.90 -17.11
CA VAL A 250 24.76 4.23 -16.84
C VAL A 250 25.45 4.96 -15.67
N ARG A 251 26.70 4.58 -15.35
CA ARG A 251 27.58 5.17 -14.32
C ARG A 251 26.95 5.20 -12.92
N ARG A 252 26.26 4.12 -12.56
CA ARG A 252 25.62 3.91 -11.26
C ARG A 252 26.04 2.59 -10.63
N ILE A 253 26.16 2.63 -9.31
CA ILE A 253 26.34 1.46 -8.47
C ILE A 253 25.20 1.47 -7.47
N HIS A 254 24.56 0.31 -7.30
CA HIS A 254 23.54 0.14 -6.28
C HIS A 254 23.58 -1.29 -5.76
N VAL A 255 24.03 -1.45 -4.54
CA VAL A 255 24.18 -2.73 -3.85
C VAL A 255 23.29 -2.70 -2.61
N VAL A 256 22.46 -3.73 -2.43
CA VAL A 256 21.56 -3.86 -1.28
C VAL A 256 21.67 -5.28 -0.80
N SER A 257 21.82 -5.46 0.51
CA SER A 257 21.54 -6.76 1.11
C SER A 257 20.64 -6.61 2.32
N ALA A 258 19.75 -7.59 2.45
CA ALA A 258 18.78 -7.70 3.51
C ALA A 258 19.23 -8.77 4.51
N ASP A 259 19.05 -8.47 5.78
CA ASP A 259 19.31 -9.34 6.93
C ASP A 259 20.71 -9.95 7.02
N PRO A 260 21.82 -9.22 6.72
CA PRO A 260 23.17 -9.79 6.81
C PRO A 260 23.60 -10.29 8.22
N LEU A 261 22.98 -9.79 9.28
CA LEU A 261 23.24 -10.04 10.70
C LEU A 261 22.09 -10.81 11.38
N GLY A 262 21.01 -11.15 10.67
CA GLY A 262 19.88 -11.88 11.23
C GLY A 262 18.99 -11.06 12.17
N ARG A 263 18.97 -9.72 12.06
CA ARG A 263 18.18 -8.81 12.91
C ARG A 263 17.19 -7.95 12.11
N LEU A 264 16.81 -8.42 10.92
CA LEU A 264 15.89 -7.77 9.97
C LEU A 264 16.39 -6.40 9.47
N GLU A 265 17.70 -6.18 9.51
CA GLU A 265 18.33 -4.98 8.99
C GLU A 265 18.52 -5.01 7.47
N ARG A 266 18.80 -3.86 6.89
CA ARG A 266 19.09 -3.71 5.47
C ARG A 266 20.13 -2.65 5.29
N TRP A 267 21.16 -2.97 4.52
CA TRP A 267 22.13 -1.96 4.10
C TRP A 267 22.00 -1.66 2.61
N ASP A 268 22.41 -0.45 2.25
CA ASP A 268 22.24 0.12 0.93
C ASP A 268 23.47 0.95 0.60
N LEU A 269 24.21 0.56 -0.42
CA LEU A 269 25.32 1.30 -0.98
C LEU A 269 24.91 1.83 -2.35
N THR A 270 24.96 3.14 -2.51
CA THR A 270 24.70 3.81 -3.78
C THR A 270 25.90 4.67 -4.17
N ALA A 271 26.27 4.61 -5.44
CA ALA A 271 27.19 5.58 -6.02
C ALA A 271 26.71 5.98 -7.42
N SER A 272 26.91 7.23 -7.80
CA SER A 272 26.57 7.70 -9.14
C SER A 272 27.51 8.80 -9.61
N MET A 273 27.75 8.82 -10.91
CA MET A 273 28.59 9.82 -11.56
C MET A 273 27.87 10.38 -12.78
N ASP A 274 27.67 11.69 -12.80
CA ASP A 274 26.90 12.38 -13.83
C ASP A 274 27.57 13.72 -14.16
N GLY A 275 28.29 13.80 -15.28
CA GLY A 275 29.15 14.96 -15.59
C GLY A 275 30.24 15.16 -14.52
N SER A 276 30.25 16.32 -13.85
CA SER A 276 31.12 16.62 -12.69
C SER A 276 30.54 16.16 -11.35
N LEU A 277 29.26 15.75 -11.33
CA LEU A 277 28.60 15.31 -10.11
C LEU A 277 29.10 13.94 -9.70
N ARG A 278 29.42 13.80 -8.43
CA ARG A 278 29.78 12.56 -7.76
C ARG A 278 28.91 12.45 -6.51
N ARG A 279 28.21 11.33 -6.38
CA ARG A 279 27.41 11.02 -5.20
C ARG A 279 27.76 9.62 -4.73
N ALA A 280 27.99 9.48 -3.45
CA ALA A 280 28.12 8.18 -2.79
C ALA A 280 27.34 8.23 -1.48
N ALA A 281 26.61 7.17 -1.17
CA ALA A 281 25.93 7.06 0.10
C ALA A 281 25.91 5.61 0.55
N PHE A 282 26.15 5.42 1.84
CA PHE A 282 25.93 4.16 2.53
C PHE A 282 24.84 4.39 3.58
N ALA A 283 23.94 3.42 3.73
CA ALA A 283 22.94 3.47 4.77
C ALA A 283 22.67 2.09 5.36
N LEU A 284 22.34 2.07 6.64
CA LEU A 284 21.91 0.91 7.41
C LEU A 284 20.54 1.21 8.01
N ALA A 285 19.55 0.39 7.71
CA ALA A 285 18.23 0.46 8.27
C ALA A 285 17.96 -0.77 9.14
N HIS A 286 17.33 -0.60 10.30
CA HIS A 286 16.98 -1.69 11.21
C HIS A 286 15.63 -1.40 11.89
N PRO A 287 14.91 -2.42 12.38
CA PRO A 287 13.69 -2.22 13.16
C PRO A 287 13.95 -1.32 14.36
N ALA A 288 12.99 -0.46 14.71
CA ALA A 288 13.14 0.39 15.87
C ALA A 288 12.97 -0.37 17.19
N PRO A 289 13.73 -0.02 18.24
CA PRO A 289 13.48 -0.52 19.58
C PRO A 289 12.01 -0.26 19.98
N GLY A 290 11.33 -1.26 20.54
CA GLY A 290 9.91 -1.15 20.89
C GLY A 290 8.93 -1.37 19.73
N ASN A 291 9.39 -1.87 18.58
CA ASN A 291 8.56 -2.40 17.48
C ASN A 291 7.75 -1.35 16.72
N HIS A 292 8.18 -0.10 16.78
CA HIS A 292 7.50 1.01 16.12
C HIS A 292 8.35 1.59 14.99
N GLY A 293 8.08 1.10 13.79
CA GLY A 293 8.73 1.60 12.58
C GLY A 293 10.17 1.11 12.43
N ALA A 294 10.96 1.89 11.70
CA ALA A 294 12.34 1.57 11.38
C ALA A 294 13.23 2.80 11.53
N TRP A 295 14.44 2.58 12.05
CA TRP A 295 15.51 3.55 11.99
C TRP A 295 16.35 3.30 10.74
N ARG A 296 16.87 4.38 10.16
CA ARG A 296 17.86 4.33 9.11
C ARG A 296 18.94 5.35 9.41
N TRP A 297 20.18 4.89 9.44
CA TRP A 297 21.37 5.69 9.56
C TRP A 297 22.08 5.71 8.22
N GLY A 298 22.77 6.79 7.89
CA GLY A 298 23.53 6.84 6.66
C GLY A 298 24.60 7.89 6.65
N VAL A 299 25.59 7.66 5.81
CA VAL A 299 26.64 8.61 5.47
C VAL A 299 26.51 8.94 3.99
N GLU A 300 26.63 10.22 3.66
CA GLU A 300 26.46 10.72 2.30
C GLU A 300 27.63 11.61 1.93
N TYR A 301 28.09 11.45 0.70
CA TYR A 301 29.09 12.30 0.06
C TYR A 301 28.54 12.82 -1.26
N HIS A 302 28.72 14.12 -1.46
CA HIS A 302 28.26 14.84 -2.63
C HIS A 302 29.36 15.81 -3.07
N ALA A 303 29.72 15.77 -4.35
CA ALA A 303 30.61 16.76 -4.96
C ALA A 303 30.11 17.12 -6.36
N GLY A 304 30.22 18.38 -6.75
CA GLY A 304 29.80 18.84 -8.07
C GLY A 304 30.26 20.25 -8.38
N ARG A 305 30.13 20.64 -9.65
CA ARG A 305 30.27 22.03 -10.10
C ARG A 305 28.91 22.57 -10.49
N TYR A 306 28.58 23.75 -9.97
CA TYR A 306 27.27 24.37 -10.10
C TYR A 306 27.41 25.77 -10.66
N TRP A 307 26.54 26.12 -11.60
CA TRP A 307 26.37 27.50 -12.00
C TRP A 307 25.51 28.22 -10.95
N SER A 308 26.09 29.20 -10.26
CA SER A 308 25.32 30.17 -9.49
C SER A 308 24.96 31.32 -10.43
N GLY A 309 23.70 31.76 -10.45
CA GLY A 309 23.26 32.85 -11.35
C GLY A 309 24.03 34.15 -11.19
N GLU A 310 24.74 34.32 -10.07
CA GLU A 310 25.54 35.50 -9.73
C GLU A 310 27.03 35.35 -10.06
N ALA A 311 27.51 34.13 -10.31
CA ALA A 311 28.95 33.87 -10.50
C ALA A 311 29.30 33.76 -12.00
N GLU A 312 30.39 34.42 -12.40
CA GLU A 312 30.96 34.28 -13.76
C GLU A 312 31.59 32.91 -14.01
N SER A 313 31.88 32.16 -12.95
CA SER A 313 32.50 30.84 -13.01
C SER A 313 31.75 29.81 -12.17
N PRO A 314 31.79 28.52 -12.55
CA PRO A 314 31.07 27.49 -11.82
C PRO A 314 31.66 27.28 -10.42
N VAL A 315 30.81 27.28 -9.41
CA VAL A 315 31.18 27.08 -8.01
C VAL A 315 31.30 25.59 -7.73
N ARG A 316 32.41 25.18 -7.11
CA ARG A 316 32.61 23.81 -6.67
C ARG A 316 31.96 23.61 -5.31
N GLU A 317 30.98 22.72 -5.25
CA GLU A 317 30.31 22.33 -4.02
C GLU A 317 30.78 20.95 -3.59
N ARG A 318 31.08 20.81 -2.29
CA ARG A 318 31.34 19.54 -1.63
C ARG A 318 30.54 19.48 -0.34
N ARG A 319 29.94 18.33 -0.09
CA ARG A 319 29.19 18.06 1.14
C ARG A 319 29.45 16.61 1.54
N ALA A 320 29.77 16.40 2.80
CA ALA A 320 29.78 15.10 3.43
C ALA A 320 28.89 15.19 4.67
N GLY A 321 28.08 14.18 4.96
CA GLY A 321 27.17 14.27 6.09
C GLY A 321 26.72 12.94 6.63
N VAL A 322 26.25 12.98 7.88
CA VAL A 322 25.56 11.88 8.54
C VAL A 322 24.07 12.22 8.54
N ARG A 323 23.25 11.21 8.26
CA ARG A 323 21.80 11.30 8.36
C ARG A 323 21.25 10.19 9.22
N TRP A 324 20.15 10.49 9.86
CA TRP A 324 19.27 9.50 10.45
C TRP A 324 17.83 9.79 10.05
N SER A 325 17.01 8.75 10.03
CA SER A 325 15.58 8.88 9.87
C SER A 325 14.84 7.79 10.64
N HIS A 326 13.76 8.15 11.29
CA HIS A 326 12.77 7.23 11.86
C HIS A 326 11.51 7.28 11.00
N THR A 327 10.98 6.12 10.62
CA THR A 327 9.76 6.03 9.80
C THR A 327 8.78 5.04 10.41
N ASP A 328 7.49 5.40 10.54
CA ASP A 328 6.44 4.50 11.00
C ASP A 328 5.10 4.78 10.31
N TRP A 329 4.20 3.80 10.34
CA TRP A 329 2.80 3.94 9.98
C TRP A 329 2.00 4.48 11.16
N VAL A 330 1.51 5.71 11.02
CA VAL A 330 0.68 6.40 12.02
C VAL A 330 -0.75 5.88 11.97
N THR A 331 -1.26 5.63 10.77
CA THR A 331 -2.58 4.99 10.54
C THR A 331 -2.45 3.87 9.52
N SER A 332 -3.57 3.22 9.19
CA SER A 332 -3.64 2.28 8.07
C SER A 332 -3.36 2.95 6.72
N THR A 333 -3.43 4.28 6.61
CA THR A 333 -3.27 5.03 5.34
C THR A 333 -2.13 6.05 5.36
N VAL A 334 -1.60 6.43 6.52
CA VAL A 334 -0.59 7.48 6.65
C VAL A 334 0.70 6.94 7.23
N LYS A 335 1.79 7.12 6.49
CA LYS A 335 3.17 6.88 6.93
C LYS A 335 3.84 8.22 7.25
N GLY A 336 4.42 8.34 8.43
CA GLY A 336 5.20 9.48 8.86
C GLY A 336 6.69 9.17 8.93
N SER A 337 7.53 10.18 8.77
CA SER A 337 8.96 10.10 9.05
C SER A 337 9.50 11.37 9.68
N LEU A 338 10.47 11.20 10.57
CA LEU A 338 11.31 12.25 11.13
C LEU A 338 12.75 12.00 10.68
N ASP A 339 13.41 13.04 10.19
CA ASP A 339 14.79 12.99 9.69
C ASP A 339 15.66 13.98 10.47
N GLY A 340 16.90 13.60 10.75
CA GLY A 340 17.93 14.52 11.23
C GLY A 340 19.23 14.35 10.44
N ARG A 341 19.98 15.44 10.30
CA ARG A 341 21.20 15.49 9.46
C ARG A 341 22.25 16.41 10.04
N LEU A 342 23.52 16.05 9.79
CA LEU A 342 24.68 16.89 10.03
C LEU A 342 25.53 16.88 8.75
N ASP A 343 25.63 18.04 8.10
CA ASP A 343 26.31 18.24 6.82
C ASP A 343 27.56 19.11 7.03
N LEU A 344 28.73 18.58 6.67
CA LEU A 344 29.99 19.30 6.57
C LEU A 344 30.17 19.86 5.16
N ARG A 345 30.33 21.17 5.05
CA ARG A 345 30.55 21.88 3.79
C ARG A 345 31.88 22.64 3.85
N PRO A 346 32.95 22.16 3.18
CA PRO A 346 34.23 22.86 3.15
C PRO A 346 34.05 24.32 2.68
N GLY A 347 34.56 25.27 3.47
CA GLY A 347 34.42 26.71 3.20
C GLY A 347 33.10 27.35 3.66
N ARG A 348 32.10 26.56 4.09
CA ARG A 348 30.81 27.09 4.61
C ARG A 348 30.48 26.65 6.04
N GLY A 349 31.22 25.69 6.59
CA GLY A 349 31.05 25.20 7.96
C GLY A 349 30.12 23.98 8.04
N THR A 350 29.61 23.73 9.24
CA THR A 350 28.73 22.60 9.56
C THR A 350 27.29 23.05 9.57
N PHE A 351 26.38 22.22 9.08
CA PHE A 351 24.94 22.49 9.06
C PHE A 351 24.21 21.35 9.75
N ALA A 352 23.33 21.67 10.69
CA ALA A 352 22.37 20.72 11.24
C ALA A 352 21.05 20.88 10.50
N GLY A 353 20.40 19.77 10.16
CA GLY A 353 19.11 19.78 9.50
C GLY A 353 18.12 18.86 10.17
N VAL A 354 16.85 19.27 10.13
CA VAL A 354 15.70 18.49 10.60
C VAL A 354 14.68 18.45 9.48
N GLY A 355 14.02 17.30 9.30
CA GLY A 355 12.97 17.16 8.31
C GLY A 355 11.85 16.26 8.76
N THR A 356 10.71 16.42 8.10
CA THR A 356 9.57 15.52 8.23
C THR A 356 9.09 15.10 6.85
N ALA A 357 8.56 13.88 6.74
CA ALA A 357 7.83 13.47 5.56
C ALA A 357 6.57 12.71 5.93
N TRP A 358 5.54 12.88 5.11
CA TRP A 358 4.24 12.28 5.26
C TRP A 358 3.86 11.65 3.94
N THR A 359 3.38 10.41 3.97
CA THR A 359 2.91 9.70 2.79
C THR A 359 1.54 9.13 3.07
N PHE A 360 0.55 9.59 2.31
CA PHE A 360 -0.80 9.06 2.29
C PHE A 360 -0.92 8.01 1.18
N LEU A 361 -1.35 6.82 1.59
CA LEU A 361 -1.56 5.64 0.76
C LEU A 361 -2.98 5.12 1.03
N PRO A 362 -3.94 5.37 0.13
CA PRO A 362 -5.31 4.89 0.27
C PRO A 362 -5.36 3.36 0.39
N VAL A 363 -6.47 2.84 0.92
CA VAL A 363 -6.68 1.39 1.10
C VAL A 363 -6.68 0.67 -0.25
N THR A 364 -7.27 1.28 -1.27
CA THR A 364 -7.13 0.81 -2.66
C THR A 364 -5.92 1.52 -3.28
N PRO A 365 -4.84 0.81 -3.60
CA PRO A 365 -3.58 1.47 -3.90
C PRO A 365 -3.52 1.90 -5.37
N ARG A 366 -4.36 2.85 -5.76
CA ARG A 366 -4.35 3.46 -7.10
C ARG A 366 -3.49 4.72 -7.16
N GLY A 367 -2.90 5.12 -6.05
CA GLY A 367 -2.01 6.26 -6.00
C GLY A 367 -1.48 6.50 -4.61
N ALA A 368 -0.67 7.55 -4.49
CA ALA A 368 -0.12 8.00 -3.24
C ALA A 368 0.17 9.50 -3.31
N LEU A 369 0.06 10.15 -2.16
CA LEU A 369 0.41 11.55 -1.97
C LEU A 369 1.51 11.64 -0.92
N GLY A 370 2.58 12.35 -1.22
CA GLY A 370 3.70 12.62 -0.33
C GLY A 370 3.86 14.11 -0.08
N ALA A 371 4.20 14.48 1.15
CA ALA A 371 4.68 15.81 1.50
C ALA A 371 5.98 15.67 2.30
N ARG A 372 6.96 16.52 2.04
CA ARG A 372 8.24 16.54 2.73
C ARG A 372 8.66 17.98 3.00
N ALA A 373 9.16 18.25 4.21
CA ALA A 373 9.78 19.50 4.56
C ALA A 373 11.11 19.23 5.25
N THR A 374 12.16 19.97 4.89
CA THR A 374 13.50 19.87 5.47
C THR A 374 14.05 21.27 5.67
N GLY A 375 14.54 21.56 6.87
CA GLY A 375 15.23 22.80 7.23
C GLY A 375 16.68 22.52 7.62
N TRP A 376 17.57 23.50 7.41
CA TRP A 376 18.96 23.47 7.83
C TRP A 376 19.36 24.79 8.46
N VAL A 377 20.16 24.71 9.51
CA VAL A 377 20.80 25.84 10.19
C VAL A 377 22.29 25.57 10.27
N ARG A 378 23.11 26.62 10.15
CA ARG A 378 24.56 26.51 10.37
C ARG A 378 24.81 26.29 11.86
N VAL A 379 25.74 25.40 12.22
CA VAL A 379 26.12 25.09 13.59
C VAL A 379 27.62 25.26 13.74
N GLY A 380 28.05 26.16 14.62
CA GLY A 380 29.46 26.45 14.88
C GLY A 380 30.08 27.40 13.86
N GLY A 381 30.47 28.58 14.35
CA GLY A 381 31.20 29.62 13.63
C GLY A 381 31.31 30.87 14.50
N ASN A 382 32.51 31.39 14.73
CA ASN A 382 32.74 32.59 15.54
C ASN A 382 32.55 33.91 14.74
N ASP A 383 32.24 33.83 13.45
CA ASP A 383 31.98 35.02 12.62
C ASP A 383 30.55 35.50 12.86
N THR A 384 30.41 36.54 13.67
CA THR A 384 29.18 37.23 14.04
C THR A 384 28.54 38.05 12.91
N GLY A 385 29.08 37.99 11.69
CA GLY A 385 28.73 38.90 10.61
C GLY A 385 27.65 38.44 9.62
N ASP A 386 27.39 37.13 9.50
CA ASP A 386 26.40 36.61 8.55
C ASP A 386 25.28 35.91 9.34
N PRO A 387 24.05 36.48 9.38
CA PRO A 387 22.98 35.93 10.20
C PRO A 387 22.73 34.47 9.84
N GLU A 388 22.43 33.65 10.85
CA GLU A 388 22.02 32.26 10.71
C GLU A 388 20.81 32.14 9.76
N ARG A 389 21.05 32.09 8.46
CA ARG A 389 19.97 31.96 7.48
C ARG A 389 19.45 30.53 7.52
N LEU A 390 18.22 30.38 7.99
CA LEU A 390 17.48 29.13 7.87
C LEU A 390 17.32 28.80 6.38
N HIS A 391 17.89 27.68 5.96
CA HIS A 391 17.65 27.14 4.63
C HIS A 391 16.52 26.13 4.71
N GLY A 392 15.56 26.16 3.78
CA GLY A 392 14.42 25.27 3.76
C GLY A 392 14.16 24.70 2.38
N ARG A 393 13.71 23.45 2.32
CA ARG A 393 13.10 22.81 1.14
C ARG A 393 11.79 22.17 1.56
N ALA A 394 10.71 22.48 0.85
CA ALA A 394 9.43 21.82 0.97
C ALA A 394 9.04 21.21 -0.38
N GLU A 395 8.41 20.04 -0.36
CA GLU A 395 8.02 19.30 -1.54
C GLU A 395 6.69 18.60 -1.29
N VAL A 396 5.78 18.68 -2.26
CA VAL A 396 4.56 17.85 -2.32
C VAL A 396 4.57 17.10 -3.62
N ARG A 397 4.27 15.81 -3.60
CA ARG A 397 4.28 14.93 -4.77
C ARG A 397 3.13 13.94 -4.76
N GLY A 398 2.38 13.88 -5.85
CA GLY A 398 1.37 12.86 -6.10
C GLY A 398 1.81 11.90 -7.19
N VAL A 399 1.46 10.63 -7.04
CA VAL A 399 1.58 9.63 -8.11
C VAL A 399 0.30 8.80 -8.16
N PHE A 400 -0.26 8.57 -9.34
CA PHE A 400 -1.44 7.74 -9.55
C PHE A 400 -1.21 6.75 -10.68
N HIS A 401 -1.70 5.53 -10.47
CA HIS A 401 -1.63 4.41 -11.41
C HIS A 401 -3.02 3.91 -11.72
N ALA A 402 -3.40 4.01 -12.99
CA ALA A 402 -4.61 3.40 -13.50
C ALA A 402 -4.22 2.27 -14.46
N VAL A 403 -4.64 1.05 -14.15
CA VAL A 403 -4.55 -0.08 -15.07
C VAL A 403 -5.95 -0.30 -15.62
N ARG A 404 -6.14 -0.10 -16.92
CA ARG A 404 -7.41 -0.47 -17.56
C ARG A 404 -7.31 -1.94 -17.99
N PRO A 405 -7.96 -2.87 -17.28
CA PRO A 405 -8.04 -4.24 -17.78
C PRO A 405 -8.73 -4.20 -19.13
N ARG A 406 -8.09 -4.75 -20.16
CA ARG A 406 -8.73 -4.94 -21.45
C ARG A 406 -9.82 -5.97 -21.21
N THR A 407 -11.08 -5.54 -21.17
CA THR A 407 -12.24 -6.41 -21.05
C THR A 407 -12.22 -7.35 -22.25
N ARG A 408 -11.70 -8.56 -22.05
CA ARG A 408 -11.89 -9.64 -23.01
C ARG A 408 -13.35 -10.05 -22.87
N ARG A 409 -14.07 -10.09 -24.00
CA ARG A 409 -15.40 -10.70 -24.07
C ARG A 409 -15.33 -12.07 -23.38
N PRO A 410 -16.27 -12.44 -22.48
CA PRO A 410 -16.21 -13.69 -21.72
C PRO A 410 -16.32 -14.98 -22.55
N ASP A 411 -16.39 -14.90 -23.88
CA ASP A 411 -16.70 -16.05 -24.69
C ASP A 411 -15.44 -16.88 -25.02
N GLN A 412 -15.54 -18.17 -24.66
CA GLN A 412 -14.67 -19.31 -24.97
C GLN A 412 -13.49 -19.60 -24.02
N GLU A 413 -13.85 -20.44 -23.06
CA GLU A 413 -13.04 -21.38 -22.28
C GLU A 413 -11.98 -22.11 -23.11
N GLY A 414 -10.79 -22.31 -22.51
CA GLY A 414 -9.80 -23.24 -23.07
C GLY A 414 -8.33 -22.93 -22.77
N HIS A 415 -7.92 -23.03 -21.50
CA HIS A 415 -6.62 -23.62 -21.13
C HIS A 415 -5.31 -23.01 -21.71
N ARG A 416 -5.10 -21.68 -21.61
CA ARG A 416 -3.73 -21.13 -21.59
C ARG A 416 -3.54 -20.10 -20.48
N ALA A 417 -3.21 -20.59 -19.29
CA ALA A 417 -2.88 -19.81 -18.08
C ALA A 417 -1.54 -19.04 -18.13
N GLY A 418 -0.94 -18.83 -19.32
CA GLY A 418 0.41 -18.26 -19.45
C GLY A 418 0.51 -16.91 -20.19
N GLN A 419 -0.57 -16.39 -20.78
CA GLN A 419 -0.49 -15.11 -21.51
C GLN A 419 -0.97 -13.96 -20.64
N GLY A 420 0.01 -13.27 -20.05
CA GLY A 420 -0.17 -12.06 -19.24
C GLY A 420 -1.10 -11.05 -19.92
N ARG A 421 -2.06 -10.54 -19.14
CA ARG A 421 -3.00 -9.50 -19.56
C ARG A 421 -2.23 -8.29 -20.11
N ARG A 422 -2.39 -8.01 -21.40
CA ARG A 422 -1.93 -6.77 -22.05
C ARG A 422 -2.82 -5.60 -21.63
N ALA A 423 -2.69 -5.16 -20.38
CA ALA A 423 -3.34 -3.95 -19.89
C ALA A 423 -2.45 -2.74 -20.20
N VAL A 424 -3.06 -1.63 -20.63
CA VAL A 424 -2.35 -0.35 -20.74
C VAL A 424 -2.31 0.27 -19.35
N GLY A 425 -1.11 0.60 -18.89
CA GLY A 425 -0.89 1.35 -17.65
C GLY A 425 -0.86 2.84 -17.94
N LEU A 426 -1.52 3.64 -17.09
CA LEU A 426 -1.43 5.09 -17.11
C LEU A 426 -0.83 5.55 -15.78
N ASP A 427 0.31 6.24 -15.87
CA ASP A 427 1.03 6.81 -14.75
C ASP A 427 0.89 8.33 -14.78
N LEU A 428 0.31 8.90 -13.72
CA LEU A 428 0.22 10.33 -13.51
C LEU A 428 1.14 10.73 -12.36
N ARG A 429 1.91 11.79 -12.55
CA ARG A 429 2.75 12.39 -11.51
C ARG A 429 2.59 13.89 -11.49
N GLY A 430 2.69 14.48 -10.31
CA GLY A 430 2.73 15.93 -10.17
C GLY A 430 3.31 16.33 -8.83
N GLY A 431 3.74 17.58 -8.73
CA GLY A 431 4.28 18.09 -7.49
C GLY A 431 4.64 19.56 -7.52
N ALA A 432 5.00 20.06 -6.36
CA ALA A 432 5.53 21.39 -6.15
C ALA A 432 6.77 21.31 -5.26
N VAL A 433 7.78 22.12 -5.56
CA VAL A 433 9.01 22.23 -4.77
C VAL A 433 9.22 23.69 -4.43
N LEU A 434 9.52 23.97 -3.17
CA LEU A 434 9.84 25.30 -2.64
C LEU A 434 11.22 25.25 -1.98
N ILE A 435 12.04 26.27 -2.21
CA ILE A 435 13.35 26.42 -1.60
C ILE A 435 13.54 27.87 -1.14
N SER A 436 14.08 28.06 0.06
CA SER A 436 14.37 29.38 0.61
C SER A 436 15.41 30.16 -0.23
N GLY A 437 15.31 31.49 -0.22
CA GLY A 437 16.36 32.35 -0.76
C GLY A 437 17.70 32.13 -0.05
N GLY A 438 18.79 32.04 -0.81
CA GLY A 438 20.14 31.83 -0.27
C GLY A 438 20.50 30.37 0.05
N SER A 439 19.64 29.40 -0.25
CA SER A 439 20.03 27.98 -0.17
C SER A 439 21.21 27.68 -1.10
N PRO A 440 22.18 26.85 -0.64
CA PRO A 440 23.24 26.33 -1.50
C PRO A 440 22.72 25.74 -2.82
N PRO A 441 23.42 25.95 -3.94
CA PRO A 441 22.94 25.55 -5.27
C PRO A 441 22.77 24.02 -5.43
N ASP A 442 23.43 23.21 -4.60
CA ASP A 442 23.25 21.76 -4.56
C ASP A 442 21.90 21.31 -3.94
N LEU A 443 21.19 22.20 -3.25
CA LEU A 443 19.86 21.94 -2.71
C LEU A 443 18.74 22.22 -3.72
N ALA A 444 19.01 23.03 -4.75
CA ALA A 444 18.09 23.32 -5.83
C ALA A 444 17.59 22.03 -6.51
N PRO A 445 16.31 21.94 -6.93
CA PRO A 445 15.82 20.75 -7.60
C PRO A 445 16.57 20.56 -8.92
N ARG A 446 17.01 19.34 -9.18
CA ARG A 446 17.57 18.96 -10.47
C ARG A 446 16.45 18.72 -11.48
N ILE A 447 16.54 19.37 -12.64
CA ILE A 447 15.52 19.30 -13.70
C ILE A 447 16.15 18.69 -14.95
N GLY A 448 15.70 17.51 -15.38
CA GLY A 448 16.24 16.90 -16.60
C GLY A 448 15.86 15.45 -16.82
N SER A 449 16.63 14.76 -17.66
CA SER A 449 16.42 13.36 -18.06
C SER A 449 17.30 12.34 -17.32
N GLY A 450 18.32 12.81 -16.59
CA GLY A 450 19.25 11.97 -15.84
C GLY A 450 18.55 11.21 -14.70
N GLY A 451 19.17 10.15 -14.18
CA GLY A 451 18.53 9.36 -13.11
C GLY A 451 18.60 9.99 -11.71
N ASN A 452 19.15 11.20 -11.57
CA ASN A 452 19.34 11.93 -10.30
C ASN A 452 18.51 13.23 -10.27
N THR A 453 17.48 13.32 -11.11
CA THR A 453 16.63 14.49 -11.27
C THR A 453 15.46 14.44 -10.31
N ASP A 454 15.19 15.55 -9.62
CA ASP A 454 14.00 15.72 -8.79
C ASP A 454 12.76 15.93 -9.67
N ILE A 455 12.89 16.77 -10.70
CA ILE A 455 11.84 17.10 -11.66
C ILE A 455 12.23 16.50 -13.00
N LEU A 456 11.46 15.49 -13.42
CA LEU A 456 11.75 14.78 -14.67
C LEU A 456 11.29 15.62 -15.87
N MET A 457 12.26 15.96 -16.71
CA MET A 457 12.09 16.74 -17.93
C MET A 457 12.97 16.14 -19.03
N ARG A 458 12.41 15.20 -19.79
CA ARG A 458 13.19 14.29 -20.64
C ARG A 458 13.87 14.89 -21.88
N ALA A 459 13.34 15.97 -22.44
CA ALA A 459 13.95 16.65 -23.59
C ALA A 459 15.10 17.60 -23.20
N ARG A 460 15.47 17.71 -21.92
CA ARG A 460 16.55 18.58 -21.43
C ARG A 460 17.49 17.88 -20.46
N SER A 461 18.69 18.43 -20.35
CA SER A 461 19.70 18.09 -19.36
C SER A 461 20.00 19.35 -18.54
N ASP A 462 20.09 19.22 -17.23
CA ASP A 462 20.66 20.26 -16.35
C ASP A 462 22.19 20.23 -16.33
N LEU A 463 22.81 19.26 -17.00
CA LEU A 463 24.25 19.23 -17.22
C LEU A 463 24.58 19.84 -18.57
N ASP A 464 25.53 20.77 -18.57
CA ASP A 464 26.15 21.27 -19.79
C ASP A 464 27.19 20.27 -20.36
N SER A 465 27.78 20.61 -21.50
CA SER A 465 28.83 19.81 -22.15
C SER A 465 30.09 19.65 -21.29
N GLY A 466 30.36 20.59 -20.38
CA GLY A 466 31.43 20.52 -19.38
C GLY A 466 31.07 19.69 -18.13
N GLY A 467 29.86 19.14 -18.07
CA GLY A 467 29.33 18.42 -16.91
C GLY A 467 29.09 19.32 -15.69
N VAL A 468 28.98 20.63 -15.87
CA VAL A 468 28.56 21.58 -14.85
C VAL A 468 27.03 21.58 -14.78
N VAL A 469 26.49 21.62 -13.56
CA VAL A 469 25.06 21.71 -13.33
C VAL A 469 24.61 23.16 -13.53
N ARG A 470 23.76 23.39 -14.53
CA ARG A 470 23.09 24.65 -14.79
C ARG A 470 21.58 24.45 -14.73
N PRO A 471 20.88 25.00 -13.72
CA PRO A 471 19.44 24.83 -13.61
C PRO A 471 18.75 25.50 -14.82
N PRO A 472 17.94 24.76 -15.59
CA PRO A 472 17.30 25.30 -16.79
C PRO A 472 16.16 26.29 -16.49
N LEU A 473 15.69 26.31 -15.24
CA LEU A 473 14.58 27.14 -14.76
C LEU A 473 14.97 27.74 -13.39
N PRO A 474 15.63 28.91 -13.35
CA PRO A 474 16.00 29.57 -12.10
C PRO A 474 14.74 30.06 -11.35
N GLY A 475 14.65 29.77 -10.06
CA GLY A 475 13.51 30.12 -9.23
C GLY A 475 13.67 29.65 -7.79
N HIS A 476 12.65 29.91 -6.98
CA HIS A 476 12.53 29.40 -5.60
C HIS A 476 11.31 28.50 -5.42
N ALA A 477 10.39 28.52 -6.38
CA ALA A 477 9.18 27.71 -6.37
C ALA A 477 8.95 27.11 -7.76
N TRP A 478 8.78 25.80 -7.82
CA TRP A 478 8.51 25.06 -9.05
C TRP A 478 7.24 24.25 -8.90
N VAL A 479 6.48 24.15 -9.98
CA VAL A 479 5.40 23.17 -10.15
C VAL A 479 5.76 22.27 -11.32
N HIS A 480 5.46 20.99 -11.21
CA HIS A 480 5.73 20.04 -12.26
C HIS A 480 4.66 18.96 -12.34
N GLY A 481 4.55 18.35 -13.51
CA GLY A 481 3.57 17.32 -13.82
C GLY A 481 4.07 16.42 -14.92
N GLY A 482 3.54 15.21 -15.00
CA GLY A 482 3.78 14.32 -16.11
C GLY A 482 2.74 13.22 -16.21
N VAL A 483 2.51 12.79 -17.43
CA VAL A 483 1.67 11.63 -17.75
C VAL A 483 2.48 10.68 -18.62
N GLU A 484 2.35 9.39 -18.35
CA GLU A 484 3.00 8.34 -19.12
C GLU A 484 2.01 7.18 -19.34
N ALA A 485 1.81 6.81 -20.60
CA ALA A 485 1.05 5.61 -20.95
C ALA A 485 2.03 4.51 -21.35
N LEU A 486 1.97 3.38 -20.63
CA LEU A 486 2.81 2.21 -20.84
C LEU A 486 2.01 1.09 -21.49
N VAL A 487 2.46 0.66 -22.66
CA VAL A 487 1.91 -0.47 -23.40
C VAL A 487 2.92 -1.63 -23.32
N PRO A 488 2.57 -2.75 -22.66
CA PRO A 488 3.40 -3.94 -22.69
C PRO A 488 3.58 -4.41 -24.14
N ALA A 489 4.83 -4.55 -24.58
CA ALA A 489 5.15 -4.88 -25.95
C ALA A 489 5.54 -6.36 -26.10
N LEU A 490 6.48 -6.81 -25.26
CA LEU A 490 7.07 -8.14 -25.36
C LEU A 490 7.53 -8.66 -23.99
N ALA A 491 7.38 -9.95 -23.75
CA ALA A 491 8.02 -10.64 -22.64
C ALA A 491 9.01 -11.66 -23.23
N LEU A 492 10.31 -11.45 -22.99
CA LEU A 492 11.38 -12.36 -23.40
C LEU A 492 11.85 -13.15 -22.18
N GLY A 493 11.19 -14.28 -21.93
CA GLY A 493 11.38 -15.05 -20.69
C GLY A 493 11.07 -14.19 -19.47
N PRO A 494 12.03 -13.98 -18.55
CA PRO A 494 11.81 -13.14 -17.37
C PRO A 494 11.79 -11.64 -17.67
N VAL A 495 12.30 -11.21 -18.84
CA VAL A 495 12.44 -9.78 -19.15
C VAL A 495 11.13 -9.24 -19.71
N GLU A 496 10.61 -8.17 -19.11
CA GLU A 496 9.44 -7.46 -19.61
C GLU A 496 9.88 -6.19 -20.35
N LEU A 497 9.41 -6.05 -21.58
CA LEU A 497 9.62 -4.87 -22.42
C LEU A 497 8.27 -4.18 -22.69
N GLY A 498 8.26 -2.86 -22.50
CA GLY A 498 7.10 -2.01 -22.78
C GLY A 498 7.49 -0.80 -23.61
N VAL A 499 6.54 -0.29 -24.38
CA VAL A 499 6.66 1.01 -25.07
C VAL A 499 5.87 2.03 -24.28
N ALA A 500 6.47 3.20 -24.07
CA ALA A 500 5.87 4.30 -23.35
C ALA A 500 5.71 5.53 -24.26
N VAL A 501 4.61 6.24 -24.11
CA VAL A 501 4.44 7.61 -24.59
C VAL A 501 4.21 8.52 -23.40
N PHE A 502 4.79 9.73 -23.41
CA PHE A 502 4.74 10.61 -22.25
C PHE A 502 4.66 12.09 -22.61
N ALA A 503 4.18 12.85 -21.63
CA ALA A 503 4.27 14.30 -21.59
C ALA A 503 4.73 14.75 -20.20
N ASP A 504 5.73 15.62 -20.13
CA ASP A 504 6.31 16.15 -18.88
C ASP A 504 6.32 17.68 -18.92
N GLY A 505 5.86 18.33 -17.86
CA GLY A 505 5.81 19.79 -17.78
C GLY A 505 6.41 20.29 -16.46
N ALA A 506 7.11 21.41 -16.52
CA ALA A 506 7.61 22.11 -15.32
C ALA A 506 7.56 23.62 -15.52
N GLY A 507 7.25 24.36 -14.45
CA GLY A 507 7.20 25.81 -14.46
C GLY A 507 7.67 26.41 -13.14
N VAL A 508 8.17 27.65 -13.21
CA VAL A 508 8.56 28.45 -12.04
C VAL A 508 7.39 29.33 -11.64
N VAL A 509 7.00 29.26 -10.37
CA VAL A 509 5.87 30.03 -9.83
C VAL A 509 6.35 31.32 -9.14
N SER A 510 7.55 31.29 -8.57
CA SER A 510 8.16 32.45 -7.91
C SER A 510 9.62 32.59 -8.34
N HIS A 511 9.93 33.76 -8.90
CA HIS A 511 11.29 34.17 -9.20
C HIS A 511 11.85 34.93 -7.99
N GLY A 512 13.13 34.71 -7.70
CA GLY A 512 13.86 35.65 -6.85
C GLY A 512 13.99 37.01 -7.54
N SER A 513 14.52 38.00 -6.84
CA SER A 513 14.79 39.37 -7.31
C SER A 513 15.77 39.47 -8.50
N LEU A 514 16.16 38.35 -9.13
CA LEU A 514 16.96 38.34 -10.35
C LEU A 514 16.05 38.61 -11.55
N PRO A 515 16.20 39.77 -12.24
CA PRO A 515 15.48 40.03 -13.47
C PRO A 515 16.05 39.11 -14.55
N SER A 516 15.38 37.99 -14.79
CA SER A 516 15.67 37.18 -15.97
C SER A 516 15.05 37.87 -17.18
N ALA A 517 15.83 38.71 -17.85
CA ALA A 517 15.49 39.23 -19.17
C ALA A 517 15.18 38.03 -20.11
N GLY A 518 13.90 37.78 -20.40
CA GLY A 518 13.45 36.76 -21.36
C GLY A 518 13.35 35.32 -20.86
N GLY A 519 13.46 35.04 -19.55
CA GLY A 519 13.37 33.68 -19.02
C GLY A 519 11.99 33.04 -19.20
N ARG A 520 11.90 31.90 -19.92
CA ARG A 520 10.64 31.14 -20.06
C ARG A 520 10.14 30.68 -18.68
N LYS A 521 8.85 30.96 -18.40
CA LYS A 521 8.17 30.57 -17.14
C LYS A 521 7.96 29.07 -16.99
N GLY A 522 8.13 28.29 -18.05
CA GLY A 522 8.04 26.83 -18.01
C GLY A 522 8.48 26.15 -19.30
N ALA A 523 8.46 24.82 -19.28
CA ALA A 523 8.75 23.95 -20.41
C ALA A 523 7.80 22.75 -20.41
N LEU A 524 7.49 22.27 -21.61
CA LEU A 524 6.69 21.06 -21.86
C LEU A 524 7.52 20.14 -22.75
N HIS A 525 7.65 18.88 -22.39
CA HIS A 525 8.34 17.87 -23.17
C HIS A 525 7.38 16.77 -23.56
N LEU A 526 7.47 16.31 -24.80
CA LEU A 526 6.70 15.19 -25.32
C LEU A 526 7.67 14.13 -25.81
N GLY A 527 7.29 12.87 -25.76
CA GLY A 527 8.16 11.83 -26.31
C GLY A 527 7.64 10.42 -26.18
N ALA A 528 8.50 9.52 -26.63
CA ALA A 528 8.27 8.08 -26.58
C ALA A 528 9.54 7.37 -26.13
N GLY A 529 9.39 6.16 -25.60
CA GLY A 529 10.53 5.39 -25.14
C GLY A 529 10.22 3.93 -24.89
N VAL A 530 11.27 3.19 -24.52
CA VAL A 530 11.20 1.78 -24.17
C VAL A 530 11.43 1.63 -22.66
N ARG A 531 10.74 0.68 -22.05
CA ARG A 531 10.86 0.28 -20.65
C ARG A 531 11.30 -1.16 -20.61
N GLY A 532 12.37 -1.45 -19.87
CA GLY A 532 12.84 -2.81 -19.59
C GLY A 532 12.79 -3.09 -18.10
N ARG A 533 12.08 -4.14 -17.69
CA ARG A 533 12.02 -4.62 -16.31
C ARG A 533 12.65 -6.02 -16.23
N LEU A 534 13.48 -6.19 -15.22
CA LEU A 534 14.09 -7.48 -14.86
C LEU A 534 13.52 -7.90 -13.50
N PRO A 535 12.99 -9.12 -13.33
CA PRO A 535 12.20 -9.49 -12.18
C PRO A 535 13.03 -9.63 -10.90
N TRP A 536 14.33 -9.87 -11.04
CA TRP A 536 15.29 -9.88 -9.92
C TRP A 536 15.90 -8.50 -9.64
N MET A 537 15.57 -7.46 -10.43
CA MET A 537 16.11 -6.13 -10.23
C MET A 537 15.05 -5.11 -9.88
N ASP A 538 15.40 -4.30 -8.91
CA ASP A 538 14.62 -3.13 -8.56
C ASP A 538 14.78 -1.99 -9.56
N GLY A 539 13.68 -1.68 -10.23
CA GLY A 539 13.56 -0.55 -11.14
C GLY A 539 13.28 -0.95 -12.58
N THR A 540 13.34 0.05 -13.44
CA THR A 540 13.07 -0.06 -14.86
C THR A 540 14.15 0.70 -15.60
N LEU A 541 14.79 0.02 -16.56
CA LEU A 541 15.62 0.68 -17.55
C LEU A 541 14.70 1.45 -18.49
N ARG A 542 14.96 2.74 -18.67
CA ARG A 542 14.28 3.55 -19.68
C ARG A 542 15.27 4.02 -20.73
N ALA A 543 14.82 4.01 -21.98
CA ALA A 543 15.44 4.73 -23.08
C ALA A 543 14.37 5.60 -23.73
N ASP A 544 14.54 6.91 -23.67
CA ASP A 544 13.54 7.90 -24.09
C ASP A 544 14.10 8.78 -25.20
N TRP A 545 13.28 9.02 -26.22
CA TRP A 545 13.45 10.11 -27.16
C TRP A 545 12.38 11.17 -26.87
N ALA A 546 12.83 12.39 -26.55
CA ALA A 546 11.94 13.46 -26.12
C ALA A 546 12.23 14.74 -26.91
N ILE A 547 11.17 15.50 -27.18
CA ILE A 547 11.20 16.79 -27.86
C ILE A 547 10.68 17.88 -26.91
N ASP A 548 11.33 19.03 -26.94
CA ASP A 548 10.76 20.29 -26.42
C ASP A 548 10.22 21.03 -27.66
N PRO A 549 8.89 21.15 -27.84
CA PRO A 549 8.30 21.77 -29.01
C PRO A 549 8.57 23.27 -29.08
N SER A 550 8.97 23.90 -27.97
CA SER A 550 9.12 25.35 -27.89
C SER A 550 10.44 25.87 -28.49
N PRO A 551 11.61 25.23 -28.27
CA PRO A 551 12.84 25.49 -29.03
C PRO A 551 13.07 24.46 -30.15
N GLY A 552 12.24 23.42 -30.28
CA GLY A 552 12.41 22.34 -31.28
C GLY A 552 13.55 21.38 -30.96
N THR A 553 14.12 21.41 -29.76
CA THR A 553 15.25 20.55 -29.38
C THR A 553 14.78 19.14 -29.06
N SER A 554 15.49 18.14 -29.59
CA SER A 554 15.27 16.74 -29.23
C SER A 554 16.45 16.18 -28.44
N THR A 555 16.17 15.32 -27.46
CA THR A 555 17.19 14.65 -26.64
C THR A 555 16.88 13.16 -26.57
N PHE A 556 17.91 12.33 -26.70
CA PHE A 556 17.87 10.92 -26.35
C PHE A 556 18.47 10.73 -24.95
N SER A 557 17.82 9.95 -24.09
CA SER A 557 18.29 9.71 -22.73
C SER A 557 18.09 8.27 -22.31
N VAL A 558 19.04 7.75 -21.53
CA VAL A 558 18.95 6.42 -20.91
C VAL A 558 19.12 6.57 -19.42
N ALA A 559 18.24 5.96 -18.65
CA ALA A 559 18.35 5.98 -17.20
C ALA A 559 17.83 4.70 -16.56
N TRP A 560 18.38 4.35 -15.41
CA TRP A 560 17.79 3.37 -14.51
C TRP A 560 16.92 4.10 -13.49
N VAL A 561 15.61 3.88 -13.56
CA VAL A 561 14.62 4.53 -12.67
C VAL A 561 14.10 3.49 -11.70
N ARG A 562 14.24 3.75 -10.40
CA ARG A 562 13.49 2.94 -9.43
C ARG A 562 12.02 3.28 -9.54
N VAL A 563 11.22 2.23 -9.67
CA VAL A 563 9.80 2.25 -9.33
C VAL A 563 9.73 2.81 -7.90
N HIS A 564 9.21 4.03 -7.76
CA HIS A 564 9.24 4.71 -6.46
C HIS A 564 8.53 3.84 -5.43
N GLY A 565 8.94 3.87 -4.15
CA GLY A 565 8.35 3.02 -3.10
C GLY A 565 6.82 3.07 -3.02
N LEU A 566 6.21 4.17 -3.51
CA LEU A 566 4.78 4.34 -3.68
C LEU A 566 4.13 3.27 -4.59
N HIS A 567 4.81 2.84 -5.65
CA HIS A 567 4.32 1.81 -6.56
C HIS A 567 4.51 0.38 -6.02
N ARG A 568 5.55 0.11 -5.22
CA ARG A 568 5.71 -1.22 -4.60
C ARG A 568 4.53 -1.55 -3.70
N LEU A 569 4.02 -0.55 -2.98
CA LEU A 569 2.86 -0.70 -2.11
C LEU A 569 1.55 -0.86 -2.89
N SER A 570 1.53 -0.58 -4.19
CA SER A 570 0.37 -0.80 -5.08
C SER A 570 0.38 -2.07 -5.91
N ALA A 571 1.52 -2.75 -5.98
CA ALA A 571 1.69 -3.97 -6.78
C ALA A 571 1.43 -5.26 -5.97
N HIS A 572 0.90 -5.14 -4.76
CA HIS A 572 0.58 -6.26 -3.86
C HIS A 572 -0.92 -6.46 -3.73
#